data_AF-A0A957EP03-F1
#
_entry.id   AF-A0A957EP03-F1
#
_cell.length_a   1.000
_cell.length_b   1.000
_cell.length_c   1.000
_cell.angle_alpha   90.00
_cell.angle_beta   90.00
_cell.angle_gamma   90.00
#
_symmetry.space_group_name_H-M   'P 1'
#
loop_
_entity.id
_entity.type
_entity.pdbx_description
1 polymer ?
#
loop_
_entity_poly.entity_id
_entity_poly.type
_entity_poly.pdbx_seq_one_letter_code
_entity_poly.pdbx_strand_id
1 'polypeptide(L)'
;VHNPQYAAGEMLSSLQTAVRQLPPHVDAVLVILADQPLVTAAMMELLLAAYWQGTHDLIAPIYQGQRGNPVLIGRRFFSELLALPPDAAPRHLLRRHADELHLVPMPDDAILLDMDDREAYERIRP
;
A
#
# COMPACT_ATOMS: atom_id res chain seq x y z
N VAL A 1 15.01 10.57 1.67
CA VAL A 1 15.22 9.23 1.07
C VAL A 1 15.39 9.40 -0.44
N HIS A 2 16.40 8.78 -1.07
CA HIS A 2 16.58 8.81 -2.53
C HIS A 2 16.76 7.38 -3.04
N ASN A 3 16.00 6.99 -4.07
CA ASN A 3 16.11 5.68 -4.71
C ASN A 3 16.88 5.80 -6.04
N PRO A 4 18.16 5.41 -6.10
CA PRO A 4 18.94 5.47 -7.34
C PRO A 4 18.51 4.42 -8.38
N GLN A 5 17.71 3.41 -8.00
CA GLN A 5 17.28 2.31 -8.86
C GLN A 5 15.86 2.50 -9.43
N TYR A 6 15.28 3.70 -9.32
CA TYR A 6 13.89 3.98 -9.71
C TYR A 6 13.55 3.56 -11.15
N ALA A 7 14.51 3.65 -12.08
CA ALA A 7 14.31 3.32 -13.48
C ALA A 7 14.28 1.81 -13.77
N ALA A 8 14.86 0.98 -12.90
CA ALA A 8 15.07 -0.45 -13.15
C ALA A 8 14.30 -1.37 -12.18
N GLY A 9 14.01 -0.91 -10.97
CA GLY A 9 13.39 -1.75 -9.92
C GLY A 9 11.92 -1.42 -9.65
N GLU A 10 11.25 -0.73 -10.57
CA GLU A 10 9.85 -0.30 -10.48
C GLU A 10 9.46 0.26 -9.09
N MET A 11 8.21 0.06 -8.68
CA MET A 11 7.68 0.45 -7.38
C MET A 11 8.36 -0.27 -6.20
N LEU A 12 8.79 -1.53 -6.39
CA LEU A 12 9.38 -2.35 -5.33
C LEU A 12 10.66 -1.71 -4.78
N SER A 13 11.56 -1.28 -5.66
CA SER A 13 12.83 -0.66 -5.25
C SER A 13 12.62 0.62 -4.42
N SER A 14 11.59 1.41 -4.75
CA SER A 14 11.25 2.62 -4.02
C SER A 14 10.77 2.29 -2.61
N LEU A 15 9.85 1.33 -2.51
CA LEU A 15 9.32 0.86 -1.23
C LEU A 15 10.41 0.24 -0.36
N GLN A 16 11.25 -0.63 -0.91
CA GLN A 16 12.39 -1.22 -0.18
C GLN A 16 13.37 -0.15 0.28
N THR A 17 13.65 0.87 -0.54
CA THR A 17 14.52 1.99 -0.16
C THR A 17 13.94 2.77 1.02
N ALA A 18 12.63 3.03 1.03
CA ALA A 18 11.97 3.68 2.15
C ALA A 18 12.04 2.83 3.42
N VAL A 19 11.69 1.53 3.33
CA VAL A 19 11.69 0.61 4.47
C VAL A 19 13.07 0.42 5.08
N ARG A 20 14.15 0.37 4.29
CA ARG A 20 15.53 0.30 4.78
C ARG A 20 15.95 1.51 5.61
N GLN A 21 15.32 2.67 5.41
CA GLN A 21 15.64 3.90 6.15
C GLN A 21 14.77 4.10 7.39
N LEU A 22 13.80 3.22 7.66
CA LEU A 22 12.95 3.35 8.83
C LEU A 22 13.73 3.05 10.11
N PRO A 23 13.55 3.85 11.17
CA PRO A 23 14.08 3.54 12.48
C PRO A 23 13.56 2.20 13.06
N PRO A 24 14.31 1.55 13.96
CA PRO A 24 13.94 0.27 14.57
C PRO A 24 12.76 0.36 15.55
N HIS A 25 12.11 1.52 15.71
CA HIS A 25 10.88 1.68 16.50
C HIS A 25 9.60 1.83 15.63
N VAL A 26 9.70 1.93 14.30
CA VAL A 26 8.52 1.97 13.41
C VAL A 26 7.82 0.61 13.25
N ASP A 27 6.63 0.45 13.82
CA ASP A 27 5.92 -0.84 13.86
C ASP A 27 5.16 -1.20 12.58
N ALA A 28 4.83 -0.23 11.74
CA ALA A 28 4.17 -0.45 10.45
C ALA A 28 4.42 0.72 9.48
N VAL A 29 4.14 0.48 8.20
CA VAL A 29 4.02 1.52 7.18
C VAL A 29 2.65 1.46 6.53
N LEU A 30 2.09 2.62 6.21
CA LEU A 30 0.94 2.75 5.30
C LEU A 30 1.46 3.22 3.94
N VAL A 31 1.37 2.34 2.94
CA VAL A 31 1.85 2.60 1.57
C VAL A 31 0.71 3.21 0.76
N ILE A 32 0.88 4.46 0.35
CA ILE A 32 -0.08 5.25 -0.42
C ILE A 32 0.53 5.52 -1.79
N LEU A 33 -0.28 5.45 -2.85
CA LEU A 33 0.17 5.80 -4.19
C LEU A 33 -0.10 7.28 -4.47
N ALA A 34 0.86 7.96 -5.12
CA ALA A 34 0.79 9.40 -5.33
C ALA A 34 -0.23 9.82 -6.41
N ASP A 35 -0.59 8.88 -7.28
CA ASP A 35 -1.55 8.98 -8.37
C ASP A 35 -3.00 8.64 -7.95
N GLN A 36 -3.25 8.38 -6.67
CA GLN A 36 -4.59 8.12 -6.12
C GLN A 36 -5.09 9.29 -5.24
N PRO A 37 -5.37 10.48 -5.82
CA PRO A 37 -5.71 11.68 -5.05
C PRO A 37 -7.08 11.61 -4.35
N LEU A 38 -7.94 10.68 -4.76
CA LEU A 38 -9.28 10.51 -4.18
C LEU A 38 -9.28 9.70 -2.87
N VAL A 39 -8.16 9.04 -2.54
CA VAL A 39 -8.03 8.35 -1.25
C VAL A 39 -8.08 9.37 -0.12
N THR A 40 -9.10 9.26 0.72
CA THR A 40 -9.36 10.25 1.77
C THR A 40 -8.68 9.89 3.10
N ALA A 41 -8.55 10.90 3.98
CA ALA A 41 -8.11 10.69 5.36
C ALA A 41 -9.00 9.68 6.11
N ALA A 42 -10.32 9.76 5.92
CA ALA A 42 -11.26 8.83 6.55
C ALA A 42 -11.00 7.37 6.15
N MET A 43 -10.66 7.11 4.88
CA MET A 43 -10.30 5.76 4.43
C MET A 43 -9.00 5.27 5.09
N MET A 44 -8.00 6.14 5.23
CA MET A 44 -6.76 5.80 5.93
C MET A 44 -7.00 5.54 7.42
N GLU A 45 -7.86 6.32 8.07
CA GLU A 45 -8.24 6.12 9.47
C GLU A 45 -8.92 4.77 9.70
N LEU A 46 -9.73 4.28 8.76
CA LEU A 46 -10.32 2.93 8.85
C LEU A 46 -9.24 1.83 8.85
N LEU A 47 -8.21 1.96 8.01
CA LEU A 47 -7.10 1.00 7.96
C LEU A 47 -6.26 1.05 9.24
N LEU A 48 -5.99 2.25 9.77
CA LEU A 48 -5.25 2.43 11.02
C LEU A 48 -6.04 1.92 12.23
N ALA A 49 -7.36 2.14 12.26
CA ALA A 49 -8.23 1.61 13.30
C ALA A 49 -8.20 0.06 13.31
N ALA A 50 -8.25 -0.58 12.14
CA ALA A 50 -8.12 -2.03 12.03
C ALA A 50 -6.74 -2.53 12.54
N TYR A 51 -5.67 -1.77 12.27
CA TYR A 51 -4.34 -2.10 12.80
C TYR A 51 -4.27 -1.99 14.33
N TRP A 52 -4.79 -0.92 14.91
CA TRP A 52 -4.75 -0.69 16.36
C TRP A 52 -5.67 -1.63 17.17
N GLN A 53 -6.62 -2.31 16.53
CA GLN A 53 -7.34 -3.42 17.15
C GLN A 53 -6.43 -4.63 17.44
N GLY A 54 -5.22 -4.68 16.85
CA GLY A 54 -4.14 -5.59 17.23
C GLY A 54 -4.27 -7.01 16.70
N THR A 55 -5.19 -7.27 15.78
CA THR A 55 -5.44 -8.62 15.23
C THR A 55 -4.70 -8.89 13.92
N HIS A 56 -4.28 -7.85 13.19
CA HIS A 56 -3.73 -7.98 11.84
C HIS A 56 -2.58 -7.01 11.60
N ASP A 57 -1.53 -7.50 10.94
CA ASP A 57 -0.35 -6.71 10.54
C ASP A 57 -0.27 -6.51 9.03
N LEU A 58 -1.24 -7.02 8.26
CA LEU A 58 -1.32 -6.82 6.82
C LEU A 58 -2.75 -6.45 6.48
N ILE A 59 -2.95 -5.20 6.06
CA ILE A 59 -4.29 -4.63 5.92
C ILE A 59 -4.39 -3.89 4.60
N ALA A 60 -5.48 -4.11 3.86
CA ALA A 60 -5.77 -3.40 2.63
C ALA A 60 -7.27 -3.06 2.51
N PRO A 61 -7.65 -2.00 1.78
CA PRO A 61 -9.03 -1.70 1.49
C PRO A 61 -9.59 -2.65 0.43
N ILE A 62 -10.90 -2.86 0.49
CA ILE A 62 -11.65 -3.58 -0.54
C ILE A 62 -12.94 -2.82 -0.89
N TYR A 63 -13.23 -2.73 -2.18
CA TYR A 63 -14.51 -2.23 -2.68
C TYR A 63 -15.09 -3.23 -3.67
N GLN A 64 -16.32 -3.70 -3.43
CA GLN A 64 -17.04 -4.65 -4.29
C GLN A 64 -16.20 -5.85 -4.75
N GLY A 65 -15.44 -6.47 -3.84
CA GLY A 65 -14.61 -7.64 -4.17
C GLY A 65 -13.22 -7.31 -4.76
N GLN A 66 -12.93 -6.04 -5.02
CA GLN A 66 -11.66 -5.58 -5.58
C GLN A 66 -10.80 -4.91 -4.49
N ARG A 67 -9.61 -5.45 -4.26
CA ARG A 67 -8.61 -4.89 -3.34
C ARG A 67 -7.92 -3.69 -3.97
N GLY A 68 -7.80 -2.59 -3.23
CA GLY A 68 -7.07 -1.39 -3.65
C GLY A 68 -5.86 -1.05 -2.77
N ASN A 69 -5.49 0.23 -2.81
CA ASN A 69 -4.54 0.87 -1.91
C ASN A 69 -5.27 1.98 -1.12
N PRO A 70 -4.75 2.49 0.01
CA PRO A 70 -3.44 2.23 0.62
C PRO A 70 -3.28 0.84 1.23
N VAL A 71 -2.04 0.35 1.38
CA VAL A 71 -1.79 -0.94 2.05
C VAL A 71 -0.96 -0.72 3.29
N LEU A 72 -1.43 -1.23 4.43
CA LEU A 72 -0.67 -1.24 5.68
C LEU A 72 0.15 -2.53 5.77
N ILE A 73 1.44 -2.38 6.02
CA ILE A 73 2.40 -3.47 6.19
C ILE A 73 3.05 -3.30 7.55
N GLY A 74 2.80 -4.25 8.45
CA GLY A 74 3.42 -4.33 9.76
C GLY A 74 4.87 -4.80 9.69
N ARG A 75 5.65 -4.42 10.68
CA ARG A 75 7.10 -4.65 10.80
C ARG A 75 7.49 -6.11 10.57
N ARG A 76 6.66 -7.07 10.99
CA ARG A 76 6.96 -8.50 10.83
C ARG A 76 7.14 -8.92 9.37
N PHE A 77 6.58 -8.16 8.42
CA PHE A 77 6.73 -8.41 6.99
C PHE A 77 7.86 -7.63 6.33
N PHE A 78 8.58 -6.75 7.06
CA PHE A 78 9.62 -5.91 6.46
C PHE A 78 10.78 -6.73 5.94
N SER A 79 11.23 -7.75 6.68
CA SER A 79 12.32 -8.63 6.23
C SER A 79 11.98 -9.33 4.92
N GLU A 80 10.74 -9.82 4.78
CA GLU A 80 10.26 -10.49 3.58
C GLU A 80 10.09 -9.50 2.40
N LEU A 81 9.51 -8.33 2.66
CA LEU A 81 9.41 -7.26 1.67
C LEU A 81 10.78 -6.83 1.13
N LEU A 82 11.78 -6.72 2.00
CA LEU A 82 13.16 -6.38 1.65
C LEU A 82 13.90 -7.50 0.92
N ALA A 83 13.45 -8.74 1.06
CA ALA A 83 14.01 -9.92 0.41
C ALA A 83 13.36 -10.24 -0.95
N LEU A 84 12.27 -9.55 -1.32
CA LEU A 84 11.67 -9.71 -2.65
C LEU A 84 12.70 -9.40 -3.76
N PRO A 85 12.78 -10.23 -4.81
CA PRO A 85 13.74 -10.05 -5.88
C PRO A 85 13.39 -8.82 -6.73
N PRO A 86 14.36 -8.23 -7.46
CA PRO A 86 14.16 -6.97 -8.18
C PRO A 86 13.03 -6.98 -9.23
N ASP A 87 12.70 -8.14 -9.77
CA ASP A 87 11.64 -8.38 -10.75
C ASP A 87 10.26 -8.67 -10.12
N ALA A 88 10.18 -8.76 -8.79
CA ALA A 88 8.92 -8.92 -8.08
C ALA A 88 8.19 -7.58 -7.89
N ALA A 89 6.89 -7.69 -7.61
CA ALA A 89 6.05 -6.55 -7.24
C ALA A 89 5.64 -6.64 -5.76
N PRO A 90 5.40 -5.51 -5.07
CA PRO A 90 4.95 -5.51 -3.67
C PRO A 90 3.67 -6.36 -3.43
N ARG A 91 2.79 -6.45 -4.45
CA ARG A 91 1.59 -7.30 -4.43
C ARG A 91 1.87 -8.79 -4.23
N HIS A 92 3.09 -9.27 -4.51
CA HIS A 92 3.47 -10.67 -4.29
C HIS A 92 3.49 -11.02 -2.80
N LEU A 93 3.96 -10.10 -1.94
CA LEU A 93 3.86 -10.26 -0.48
C LEU A 93 2.40 -10.47 -0.05
N LEU A 94 1.49 -9.63 -0.57
CA LEU A 94 0.06 -9.69 -0.25
C LEU A 94 -0.58 -11.00 -0.68
N ARG A 95 -0.23 -11.50 -1.87
CA ARG A 95 -0.74 -12.78 -2.38
C ARG A 95 -0.23 -13.96 -1.56
N ARG A 96 1.03 -13.91 -1.10
CA ARG A 96 1.66 -14.96 -0.30
C ARG A 96 1.05 -15.08 1.09
N HIS A 97 0.59 -13.96 1.65
CA HIS A 97 -0.06 -13.87 2.96
C HIS A 97 -1.56 -13.58 2.83
N ALA A 98 -2.23 -14.13 1.81
CA ALA A 98 -3.65 -13.87 1.57
C ALA A 98 -4.54 -14.29 2.77
N ASP A 99 -4.16 -15.34 3.50
CA ASP A 99 -4.88 -15.81 4.70
C ASP A 99 -4.70 -14.88 5.92
N GLU A 100 -3.67 -14.04 5.91
CA GLU A 100 -3.37 -13.07 6.96
C GLU A 100 -3.77 -11.65 6.58
N LEU A 101 -4.15 -11.45 5.31
CA LEU A 101 -4.55 -10.16 4.76
C LEU A 101 -5.96 -9.80 5.26
N HIS A 102 -6.03 -8.80 6.12
CA HIS A 102 -7.29 -8.25 6.56
C HIS A 102 -7.79 -7.21 5.54
N LEU A 103 -9.02 -7.41 5.07
CA LEU A 103 -9.64 -6.56 4.07
C LEU A 103 -10.69 -5.67 4.73
N VAL A 104 -10.49 -4.35 4.65
CA VAL A 104 -11.39 -3.35 5.23
C VAL A 104 -12.33 -2.84 4.15
N PRO A 105 -13.66 -3.05 4.27
CA PRO A 105 -14.62 -2.54 3.30
C PRO A 105 -14.61 -1.02 3.21
N MET A 106 -14.57 -0.49 1.98
CA MET A 106 -14.63 0.94 1.69
C MET A 106 -16.02 1.36 1.18
N PRO A 107 -16.42 2.63 1.39
CA PRO A 107 -17.74 3.11 0.97
C PRO A 107 -17.88 3.32 -0.54
N ASP A 108 -16.77 3.58 -1.23
CA ASP A 108 -16.70 3.86 -2.67
C ASP A 108 -15.42 3.27 -3.30
N ASP A 109 -15.27 3.48 -4.60
CA ASP A 109 -14.19 2.94 -5.43
C ASP A 109 -12.93 3.82 -5.47
N ALA A 110 -12.81 4.89 -4.68
CA ALA A 110 -11.65 5.79 -4.73
C ALA A 110 -10.30 5.07 -4.56
N ILE A 111 -10.29 3.99 -3.79
CA ILE A 111 -9.13 3.10 -3.56
C ILE A 111 -8.67 2.31 -4.80
N LEU A 112 -9.45 2.34 -5.88
CA LEU A 112 -9.22 1.65 -7.15
C LEU A 112 -8.87 2.61 -8.31
N LEU A 113 -8.96 3.93 -8.10
CA LEU A 113 -8.86 4.92 -9.17
C LEU A 113 -7.48 5.56 -9.22
N ASP A 114 -6.75 5.29 -10.30
CA ASP A 114 -5.44 5.87 -10.59
C ASP A 114 -5.55 7.03 -11.59
N MET A 115 -4.83 8.11 -11.36
CA MET A 115 -4.77 9.32 -12.19
C MET A 115 -3.53 9.32 -13.10
N ASP A 116 -3.48 8.37 -14.02
CA ASP A 116 -2.30 8.15 -14.89
C ASP A 116 -2.24 9.08 -16.11
N ASP A 117 -3.40 9.52 -16.59
CA ASP A 117 -3.51 10.26 -17.85
C ASP A 117 -4.52 11.41 -17.78
N ARG A 118 -4.59 12.18 -18.87
CA ARG A 118 -5.49 13.33 -18.97
C ARG A 118 -6.96 12.92 -18.88
N GLU A 119 -7.34 11.75 -19.39
CA GLU A 119 -8.73 11.30 -19.37
C GLU A 119 -9.15 10.87 -17.97
N ALA A 120 -8.26 10.22 -17.21
CA ALA A 120 -8.43 9.95 -15.79
C ALA A 120 -8.58 11.26 -15.00
N TYR A 121 -7.70 12.24 -15.23
CA TYR A 121 -7.80 13.56 -14.60
C TYR A 121 -9.15 14.24 -14.87
N GLU A 122 -9.60 14.27 -16.12
CA GLU A 122 -10.89 14.89 -16.50
C GLU A 122 -12.09 14.21 -15.85
N ARG A 123 -12.00 12.90 -15.55
CA ARG A 123 -13.06 12.15 -14.85
C ARG A 123 -13.13 12.45 -13.35
N ILE A 124 -12.02 12.80 -12.72
CA ILE A 124 -11.93 12.92 -11.25
C ILE A 124 -11.72 14.35 -10.75
N ARG A 125 -11.50 15.31 -11.66
CA ARG A 125 -11.39 16.73 -11.28
C ARG A 125 -12.70 17.24 -10.63
N PRO A 126 -12.60 18.14 -9.63
CA PRO A 126 -13.77 18.72 -8.97
C PRO A 126 -14.59 19.66 -9.86
#